data_AF-A0A934SMA0-F1
#
_entry.id   AF-A0A934SMA0-F1
#
_cell.length_a   1.000
_cell.length_b   1.000
_cell.length_c   1.000
_cell.angle_alpha   90.00
_cell.angle_beta   90.00
_cell.angle_gamma   90.00
#
_symmetry.space_group_name_H-M   'P 1'
#
loop_
_entity.id
_entity.type
_entity.pdbx_description
1 polymer ?
#
loop_
_entity_poly.entity_id
_entity_poly.type
_entity_poly.pdbx_seq_one_letter_code
_entity_poly.pdbx_strand_id
1 'polypeptide(L)'
;MPQTHQPRGRASLEVLRAEAHEELDTVVHERLLAGEDPWAFMEELPTVDEMVVYLLRADAINANDGLRPSPARDYRVLRQIALEYPALTSTVWRLIGEHGVSAPHPLRAAQ
;
A
#
# COMPACT_ATOMS: atom_id res chain seq x y z
N MET A 1 11.53 -11.49 17.27
CA MET A 1 12.51 -10.55 16.71
C MET A 1 11.73 -9.40 16.09
N PRO A 2 11.97 -8.12 16.41
CA PRO A 2 11.37 -7.05 15.62
C PRO A 2 11.95 -7.18 14.21
N GLN A 3 11.07 -7.37 13.22
CA GLN A 3 11.45 -7.32 11.80
C GLN A 3 12.04 -5.92 11.58
N THR A 4 13.36 -5.81 11.40
CA THR A 4 13.99 -4.54 11.04
C THR A 4 13.55 -4.25 9.62
N HIS A 5 12.52 -3.42 9.47
CA HIS A 5 11.99 -3.00 8.19
C HIS A 5 13.03 -2.11 7.50
N GLN A 6 13.94 -2.72 6.76
CA GLN A 6 15.02 -2.00 6.10
C GLN A 6 14.40 -1.09 5.04
N PRO A 7 14.73 0.22 5.03
CA PRO A 7 14.08 1.15 4.10
C PRO A 7 14.39 0.77 2.64
N ARG A 8 13.34 0.51 1.87
CA ARG A 8 13.38 0.16 0.44
C ARG A 8 13.70 1.32 -0.51
N GLY A 9 13.79 2.56 0.00
CA GLY A 9 13.85 3.82 -0.78
C GLY A 9 15.12 4.08 -1.61
N ARG A 10 15.82 3.03 -2.05
CA ARG A 10 16.93 3.06 -3.03
C ARG A 10 17.02 1.80 -3.90
N ALA A 11 16.10 0.85 -3.74
CA ALA A 11 16.09 -0.37 -4.56
C ALA A 11 15.65 -0.04 -6.00
N SER A 12 16.05 -0.87 -6.97
CA SER A 12 15.51 -0.74 -8.32
C SER A 12 14.03 -1.13 -8.33
N LEU A 13 13.25 -0.56 -9.24
CA LEU A 13 11.83 -0.89 -9.36
C LEU A 13 11.59 -2.38 -9.67
N GLU A 14 12.51 -3.03 -10.39
CA GLU A 14 12.42 -4.47 -10.66
C GLU A 14 12.54 -5.30 -9.37
N VAL A 15 13.46 -4.94 -8.48
CA VAL A 15 13.60 -5.58 -7.17
C VAL A 15 12.35 -5.36 -6.33
N LEU A 16 11.83 -4.13 -6.29
CA LEU A 16 10.60 -3.82 -5.57
C LEU A 16 9.40 -4.64 -6.08
N ARG A 17 9.30 -4.83 -7.39
CA ARG A 17 8.25 -5.66 -8.00
C ARG A 17 8.40 -7.13 -7.66
N ALA A 18 9.63 -7.64 -7.61
CA ALA A 18 9.89 -9.01 -7.15
C ALA A 18 9.46 -9.19 -5.69
N GLU A 19 9.88 -8.28 -4.80
CA GLU A 19 9.45 -8.30 -3.39
C GLU A 19 7.92 -8.20 -3.24
N ALA A 20 7.28 -7.33 -4.01
CA ALA A 20 5.83 -7.17 -3.99
C ALA A 20 5.08 -8.41 -4.49
N HIS A 21 5.67 -9.17 -5.44
CA HIS A 21 5.11 -10.45 -5.87
C HIS A 21 5.20 -11.49 -4.76
N GLU A 22 6.34 -11.59 -4.08
CA GLU A 22 6.53 -12.51 -2.95
C GLU A 22 5.60 -12.17 -1.78
N GLU A 23 5.37 -10.88 -1.51
CA GLU A 23 4.41 -10.42 -0.52
C GLU A 23 2.97 -10.81 -0.90
N LEU A 24 2.59 -10.62 -2.17
CA LEU A 24 1.28 -11.03 -2.67
C LEU A 24 1.07 -12.55 -2.55
N ASP A 25 2.08 -13.35 -2.89
CA ASP A 25 2.05 -14.81 -2.74
C ASP A 25 1.86 -15.20 -1.26
N THR A 26 2.49 -14.46 -0.34
CA THR A 26 2.31 -14.64 1.11
C THR A 26 0.88 -14.32 1.54
N VAL A 27 0.31 -13.20 1.10
CA VAL A 27 -1.09 -12.82 1.39
C VAL A 27 -2.07 -13.87 0.88
N VAL A 28 -1.87 -14.36 -0.35
CA VAL A 28 -2.68 -15.44 -0.93
C VAL A 28 -2.57 -16.69 -0.06
N HIS A 29 -1.36 -17.08 0.33
CA HIS A 29 -1.14 -18.26 1.18
C HIS A 29 -1.84 -18.15 2.53
N GLU A 30 -1.76 -16.99 3.17
CA GLU A 30 -2.43 -16.74 4.46
C GLU A 30 -3.95 -16.81 4.36
N ARG A 31 -4.56 -16.22 3.33
CA ARG A 31 -6.01 -16.29 3.09
C ARG A 31 -6.49 -17.71 2.80
N LEU A 32 -5.70 -18.49 2.04
CA LEU A 32 -5.96 -19.91 1.82
C LEU A 32 -5.94 -20.71 3.13
N LEU A 33 -4.95 -20.46 4.00
CA LEU A 33 -4.88 -21.09 5.32
C LEU A 33 -6.03 -20.69 6.24
N ALA A 34 -6.55 -19.47 6.09
CA ALA A 34 -7.74 -18.99 6.79
C ALA A 34 -9.06 -19.61 6.26
N GLY A 35 -9.00 -20.36 5.14
CA GLY A 35 -10.15 -21.01 4.53
C GLY A 35 -11.03 -20.07 3.69
N GLU A 36 -10.49 -18.93 3.24
CA GLU A 36 -11.19 -18.04 2.32
C GLU A 36 -11.35 -18.68 0.94
N ASP A 37 -12.45 -18.37 0.23
CA ASP A 37 -12.65 -18.83 -1.15
C ASP A 37 -11.71 -18.08 -2.11
N PRO A 38 -10.82 -18.78 -2.83
CA PRO A 38 -9.90 -18.15 -3.78
C PRO A 38 -10.59 -17.28 -4.81
N TRP A 39 -11.73 -17.74 -5.35
CA TRP A 39 -12.42 -16.97 -6.38
C TRP A 39 -12.99 -15.66 -5.83
N ALA A 40 -13.32 -15.61 -4.55
CA ALA A 40 -13.81 -14.40 -3.90
C ALA A 40 -12.69 -13.38 -3.65
N PHE A 41 -11.55 -13.79 -3.06
CA PHE A 41 -10.54 -12.82 -2.67
C PHE A 41 -9.54 -12.43 -3.77
N MET A 42 -9.40 -13.24 -4.84
CA MET A 42 -8.45 -12.92 -5.91
C MET A 42 -8.77 -11.60 -6.61
N GLU A 43 -10.04 -11.19 -6.68
CA GLU A 43 -10.47 -9.89 -7.24
C GLU A 43 -10.17 -8.70 -6.31
N GLU A 44 -9.90 -8.96 -5.03
CA GLU A 44 -9.58 -7.94 -4.02
C GLU A 44 -8.08 -7.68 -3.90
N LEU A 45 -7.25 -8.54 -4.48
CA LEU A 45 -5.79 -8.40 -4.40
C LEU A 45 -5.33 -7.15 -5.13
N PRO A 46 -4.41 -6.37 -4.53
CA PRO A 46 -3.81 -5.25 -5.22
C PRO A 46 -2.93 -5.75 -6.37
N THR A 47 -2.76 -4.91 -7.38
CA THR A 47 -1.76 -5.16 -8.43
C THR A 47 -0.35 -5.11 -7.83
N VAL A 48 0.65 -5.68 -8.54
CA VAL A 48 2.05 -5.63 -8.09
C VAL A 48 2.51 -4.19 -7.87
N ASP A 49 2.20 -3.26 -8.79
CA ASP A 49 2.58 -1.85 -8.65
C ASP A 49 1.86 -1.17 -7.47
N GLU A 50 0.63 -1.55 -7.15
CA GLU A 50 -0.06 -1.08 -5.94
C GLU A 50 0.59 -1.62 -4.67
N MET A 51 0.93 -2.90 -4.66
CA MET A 51 1.64 -3.51 -3.54
C MET A 51 3.00 -2.85 -3.31
N VAL A 52 3.75 -2.53 -4.37
CA VAL A 52 4.98 -1.72 -4.26
C VAL A 52 4.72 -0.38 -3.58
N VAL A 53 3.66 0.34 -3.98
CA VAL A 53 3.32 1.63 -3.36
C VAL A 53 2.93 1.45 -1.89
N TYR A 54 2.16 0.42 -1.54
CA TYR A 54 1.80 0.13 -0.15
C TYR A 54 3.01 -0.18 0.72
N LEU A 55 3.94 -0.99 0.20
CA LEU A 55 5.17 -1.33 0.88
C LEU A 55 6.05 -0.09 1.11
N LEU A 56 6.34 0.70 0.08
CA LEU A 56 7.10 1.96 0.21
C LEU A 56 6.43 2.96 1.16
N ARG A 57 5.10 3.03 1.15
CA ARG A 57 4.33 3.87 2.07
C ARG A 57 4.45 3.37 3.51
N ALA A 58 4.38 2.06 3.73
CA ALA A 58 4.57 1.45 5.04
C ALA A 58 5.98 1.74 5.60
N ASP A 59 7.02 1.63 4.78
CA ASP A 59 8.39 2.03 5.14
C ASP A 59 8.45 3.48 5.61
N ALA A 60 7.82 4.40 4.88
CA ALA A 60 7.82 5.82 5.21
C ALA A 60 7.06 6.15 6.51
N ILE A 61 6.04 5.34 6.85
CA ILE A 61 5.31 5.44 8.12
C ILE A 61 6.17 4.87 9.26
N ASN A 62 6.78 3.70 9.06
CA ASN A 62 7.65 3.04 10.02
C ASN A 62 8.89 3.87 10.35
N ALA A 63 9.48 4.54 9.36
CA ALA A 63 10.59 5.48 9.55
C ALA A 63 10.22 6.72 10.40
N ASN A 64 8.93 6.90 10.72
CA ASN A 64 8.42 7.97 11.58
C ASN A 64 7.67 7.36 12.78
N ASP A 65 8.31 6.40 13.44
CA ASP A 65 7.83 5.74 14.66
C ASP A 65 6.44 5.08 14.53
N GLY A 66 6.03 4.75 13.30
CA GLY A 66 4.72 4.15 13.03
C GLY A 66 3.54 5.10 13.24
N LEU A 67 3.78 6.41 13.45
CA LEU A 67 2.71 7.37 13.68
C LEU A 67 1.81 7.48 12.44
N ARG A 68 0.50 7.32 12.65
CA ARG A 68 -0.49 7.44 11.59
C ARG A 68 -0.34 8.80 10.87
N PRO A 69 -0.08 8.83 9.56
CA PRO A 69 0.14 10.07 8.86
C PRO A 69 -1.16 10.89 8.78
N SER A 70 -1.05 12.21 8.91
CA SER A 70 -2.13 13.12 8.53
C SER A 70 -2.38 13.04 7.02
N PRO A 71 -3.57 13.38 6.51
CA PRO A 71 -3.85 13.34 5.07
C PRO A 71 -2.84 14.14 4.23
N ALA A 72 -2.43 15.32 4.72
CA ALA A 72 -1.41 16.15 4.06
C ALA A 72 -0.03 15.47 4.01
N ARG A 73 0.33 14.71 5.05
CA ARG A 73 1.58 13.95 5.08
C ARG A 73 1.51 12.73 4.17
N ASP A 74 0.40 12.01 4.19
CA ASP A 74 0.16 10.84 3.33
C ASP A 74 0.28 11.22 1.85
N TYR A 75 -0.37 12.33 1.46
CA TYR A 75 -0.25 12.91 0.13
C TYR A 75 1.21 13.20 -0.26
N ARG A 76 2.00 13.78 0.65
CA ARG A 76 3.42 14.06 0.39
C ARG A 76 4.24 12.79 0.20
N VAL A 77 3.99 11.75 1.00
CA VAL A 77 4.66 10.44 0.86
C VAL A 77 4.35 9.84 -0.50
N LEU A 78 3.08 9.74 -0.87
CA LEU A 78 2.65 9.20 -2.16
C LEU A 78 3.24 10.00 -3.33
N ARG A 79 3.20 11.33 -3.26
CA ARG A 79 3.82 12.20 -4.28
C ARG A 79 5.33 11.97 -4.39
N GLN A 80 6.02 11.75 -3.28
CA GLN A 80 7.46 11.46 -3.30
C GLN A 80 7.77 10.13 -3.99
N ILE A 81 6.96 9.09 -3.75
CA ILE A 81 7.10 7.80 -4.44
C ILE A 81 6.97 7.98 -5.96
N ALA A 82 6.00 8.75 -6.45
CA ALA A 82 5.85 9.00 -7.89
C ALA A 82 7.04 9.76 -8.51
N LEU A 83 7.69 10.64 -7.75
CA LEU A 83 8.89 11.35 -8.20
C LEU A 83 10.12 10.43 -8.26
N GLU A 84 10.25 9.52 -7.30
CA GLU A 84 11.38 8.60 -7.20
C GLU A 84 11.26 7.43 -8.20
N TYR A 85 10.03 6.97 -8.46
CA TYR A 85 9.71 5.88 -9.38
C TYR A 85 8.69 6.33 -10.43
N PRO A 86 9.12 7.02 -11.52
CA PRO A 86 8.21 7.60 -12.50
C PRO A 86 7.22 6.61 -13.13
N ALA A 87 7.61 5.33 -13.26
CA ALA A 87 6.73 4.28 -13.78
C ALA A 87 5.52 3.96 -12.88
N LEU A 88 5.55 4.32 -11.59
CA LEU A 88 4.44 4.15 -10.65
C LEU A 88 3.50 5.36 -10.61
N THR A 89 3.76 6.41 -11.39
CA THR A 89 3.02 7.68 -11.31
C THR A 89 1.51 7.49 -11.46
N SER A 90 1.06 6.73 -12.47
CA SER A 90 -0.37 6.46 -12.69
C SER A 90 -1.01 5.74 -11.51
N THR A 91 -0.35 4.71 -11.00
CA THR A 91 -0.79 3.93 -9.84
C THR A 91 -0.91 4.80 -8.60
N VAL A 92 0.09 5.62 -8.32
CA VAL A 92 0.07 6.57 -7.20
C VAL A 92 -1.10 7.54 -7.31
N TRP A 93 -1.34 8.14 -8.48
CA TRP A 93 -2.45 9.09 -8.66
C TRP A 93 -3.82 8.44 -8.50
N ARG A 94 -3.98 7.20 -8.96
CA ARG A 94 -5.20 6.42 -8.74
C ARG A 94 -5.46 6.21 -7.25
N LEU A 95 -4.44 5.79 -6.50
CA LEU A 95 -4.52 5.59 -5.04
C LEU A 95 -4.79 6.90 -4.28
N ILE A 96 -4.20 8.03 -4.70
CA ILE A 96 -4.52 9.36 -4.14
C ILE A 96 -6.00 9.69 -4.37
N GLY A 97 -6.53 9.39 -5.57
CA GLY A 97 -7.94 9.60 -5.90
C GLY A 97 -8.88 8.77 -5.03
N GLU A 98 -8.58 7.48 -4.86
CA GLU A 98 -9.36 6.56 -4.02
C GLU A 98 -9.32 6.95 -2.54
N HIS A 99 -8.16 7.32 -2.00
CA HIS A 99 -8.03 7.79 -0.61
C HIS A 99 -8.64 9.18 -0.38
N GLY A 100 -8.73 10.01 -1.41
CA GLY A 100 -9.35 11.33 -1.39
C GLY A 100 -10.89 11.29 -1.37
N VAL A 101 -11.49 10.22 -1.90
CA VAL A 101 -12.94 9.93 -1.81
C VAL A 101 -13.24 9.26 -0.45
N SER A 102 -12.83 9.89 0.64
CA SER A 102 -13.56 9.71 1.90
C SER A 102 -14.85 10.52 1.78
N ALA A 103 -15.85 9.97 1.08
CA ALA A 103 -17.18 10.53 1.07
C ALA A 103 -17.65 10.71 2.54
N PRO A 104 -18.21 11.88 2.93
CA PRO A 104 -18.84 11.97 4.24
C PRO A 104 -19.94 10.92 4.28
N HIS A 105 -19.83 9.94 5.19
CA HIS A 105 -20.92 9.00 5.43
C HIS A 105 -22.10 9.81 5.96
N PRO A 106 -23.20 10.02 5.19
CA PRO A 106 -24.40 10.56 5.78
C PRO A 106 -24.99 9.44 6.65
N LEU A 107 -25.65 9.79 7.75
CA LEU A 107 -26.22 8.90 8.77
C LEU A 107 -25.32 8.64 10.00
N ARG A 108 -25.07 9.71 10.76
CA ARG A 108 -25.08 9.60 12.22
C ARG A 108 -25.75 10.82 12.86
N ALA A 109 -27.01 11.01 12.49
CA ALA A 109 -27.96 11.88 13.19
C ALA A 109 -29.20 11.05 13.49
N ALA A 110 -29.15 10.29 14.59
CA ALA A 110 -30.27 9.77 15.38
C ALA A 110 -29.73 8.69 16.32
N GLN A 111 -29.22 9.10 17.48
CA GLN A 111 -29.44 8.45 18.80
C GLN A 111 -29.28 9.53 19.87
#